data_AF-A0A8T7MC86-F1
#
_entry.id   AF-A0A8T7MC86-F1
#
_cell.length_a   1.000
_cell.length_b   1.000
_cell.length_c   1.000
_cell.angle_alpha   90.00
_cell.angle_beta   90.00
_cell.angle_gamma   90.00
#
_symmetry.space_group_name_H-M   'P 1'
#
loop_
_entity.id
_entity.type
_entity.pdbx_description
1 polymer ?
#
loop_
_entity_poly.entity_id
_entity_poly.type
_entity_poly.pdbx_seq_one_letter_code
_entity_poly.pdbx_strand_id
1 'polypeptide(L)'
;MNWNIGGNVIDVLPMPAFLLDIGFVLLAIALFWFAKVLGELLEIIQKPPLEGMVRIAGWLLIFTFAVPHYLANSVFKPNLTADQGWWYWLWSFRTFSFIGALVAGILAIVPAIQYWRWTSK
;
A
#
# COMPACT_ATOMS: atom_id res chain seq x y z
N MET A 1 -3.25 -22.62 4.76
CA MET A 1 -2.49 -23.76 4.18
C MET A 1 -1.04 -23.47 4.51
N ASN A 2 -0.42 -24.29 5.35
CA ASN A 2 0.86 -23.93 5.95
C ASN A 2 1.97 -24.76 5.34
N TRP A 3 3.05 -24.09 4.95
CA TRP A 3 4.24 -24.72 4.38
C TRP A 3 5.36 -24.59 5.40
N ASN A 4 6.18 -25.64 5.53
CA ASN A 4 7.36 -25.59 6.40
C ASN A 4 8.60 -25.56 5.51
N ILE A 5 9.34 -24.45 5.55
CA ILE A 5 10.55 -24.25 4.74
C ILE A 5 11.68 -23.91 5.69
N GLY A 6 12.68 -24.79 5.79
CA GLY A 6 13.87 -24.56 6.62
C GLY A 6 13.58 -24.40 8.12
N GLY A 7 12.50 -24.97 8.63
CA GLY A 7 12.10 -24.87 10.04
C GLY A 7 11.14 -23.71 10.36
N ASN A 8 10.86 -22.83 9.39
CA ASN A 8 9.90 -21.75 9.54
C ASN A 8 8.53 -22.15 8.97
N VAL A 9 7.47 -21.82 9.72
CA VAL A 9 6.09 -21.99 9.26
C VAL A 9 5.69 -20.77 8.44
N ILE A 10 5.28 -21.00 7.19
CA ILE A 10 4.73 -19.97 6.30
C ILE A 10 3.24 -20.25 6.14
N ASP A 11 2.39 -19.32 6.60
CA ASP A 11 0.98 -19.34 6.28
C ASP A 11 0.77 -18.64 4.93
N VAL A 12 0.48 -19.44 3.90
CA VAL A 12 0.33 -18.93 2.52
C VAL A 12 -0.97 -18.13 2.35
N LEU A 13 -1.98 -18.44 3.16
CA LEU A 13 -3.30 -17.79 3.12
C LEU A 13 -3.66 -17.29 4.52
N PRO A 14 -2.94 -16.28 5.05
CA PRO A 14 -3.18 -15.74 6.38
C PRO A 14 -4.46 -14.91 6.36
N MET A 15 -5.61 -15.56 6.55
CA MET A 15 -6.89 -14.88 6.72
C MET A 15 -6.98 -14.29 8.14
N PRO A 16 -7.43 -13.04 8.33
CA PRO A 16 -8.03 -12.13 7.35
C PRO A 16 -7.05 -11.18 6.63
N ALA A 17 -5.75 -11.21 6.93
CA ALA A 17 -4.78 -10.27 6.38
C ALA A 17 -4.72 -10.27 4.85
N PHE A 18 -4.85 -11.46 4.24
CA PHE A 18 -4.87 -11.61 2.79
C PHE A 18 -5.99 -10.82 2.10
N LEU A 19 -7.18 -10.73 2.71
CA LEU A 19 -8.29 -9.92 2.16
C LEU A 19 -7.97 -8.42 2.19
N LEU A 20 -7.30 -7.97 3.25
CA LEU A 20 -6.86 -6.58 3.36
C LEU A 20 -5.82 -6.26 2.28
N ASP A 21 -4.85 -7.15 2.07
CA ASP A 21 -3.81 -6.99 1.04
C ASP A 21 -4.44 -6.88 -0.36
N ILE A 22 -5.42 -7.74 -0.69
CA ILE A 22 -6.19 -7.65 -1.94
C ILE A 22 -6.88 -6.29 -2.05
N GLY A 23 -7.55 -5.84 -0.99
CA GLY A 23 -8.22 -4.53 -0.97
C GLY A 23 -7.27 -3.38 -1.29
N PHE A 24 -6.05 -3.41 -0.73
CA PHE A 24 -5.03 -2.38 -0.99
C PHE A 24 -4.39 -2.50 -2.38
N VAL A 25 -4.25 -3.71 -2.93
CA VAL A 25 -3.83 -3.91 -4.32
C VAL A 25 -4.89 -3.34 -5.28
N LEU A 26 -6.17 -3.61 -5.03
CA LEU A 26 -7.28 -3.03 -5.80
C LEU A 26 -7.30 -1.50 -5.67
N LEU A 27 -7.04 -0.96 -4.47
CA LEU A 27 -6.91 0.47 -4.25
C LEU A 27 -5.75 1.07 -5.06
N ALA A 28 -4.59 0.41 -5.10
CA ALA A 28 -3.46 0.85 -5.90
C ALA A 28 -3.79 0.89 -7.40
N ILE A 29 -4.50 -0.14 -7.91
CA ILE A 29 -4.99 -0.17 -9.30
C ILE A 29 -5.95 1.00 -9.55
N ALA A 30 -6.87 1.26 -8.62
CA ALA A 30 -7.78 2.40 -8.72
C ALA A 30 -7.02 3.74 -8.74
N LEU A 31 -5.94 3.89 -7.97
CA LEU A 31 -5.09 5.08 -8.00
C LEU A 31 -4.38 5.25 -9.35
N PHE A 32 -3.88 4.18 -9.96
CA PHE A 32 -3.30 4.28 -11.31
C PHE A 32 -4.32 4.73 -12.35
N TRP A 33 -5.55 4.21 -12.25
CA TRP A 33 -6.63 4.62 -13.15
C TRP A 33 -7.04 6.07 -12.91
N PHE A 34 -7.17 6.48 -11.64
CA PHE A 34 -7.42 7.86 -11.26
C PHE A 34 -6.31 8.80 -11.74
N ALA A 35 -5.04 8.39 -11.63
CA ALA A 35 -3.90 9.18 -12.11
C ALA A 35 -3.99 9.45 -13.61
N LYS A 36 -4.39 8.44 -14.40
CA LYS A 36 -4.59 8.60 -15.85
C LYS A 36 -5.69 9.62 -16.15
N VAL A 37 -6.87 9.45 -15.53
CA VAL A 37 -8.00 10.36 -15.73
C VAL A 37 -7.64 11.78 -15.29
N LEU A 38 -6.96 11.93 -14.15
CA LEU A 38 -6.50 13.22 -13.66
C LEU A 38 -5.52 13.88 -14.63
N GLY A 39 -4.58 13.11 -15.21
CA GLY A 39 -3.65 13.61 -16.23
C GLY A 39 -4.37 14.20 -17.43
N GLU A 40 -5.32 13.46 -18.00
CA GLU A 40 -6.14 13.91 -19.14
C GLU A 40 -6.94 15.19 -18.79
N LEU A 41 -7.53 15.24 -17.60
CA LEU A 41 -8.26 16.44 -17.15
C LEU A 41 -7.35 17.65 -16.97
N LEU A 42 -6.18 17.47 -16.36
CA LEU A 42 -5.21 18.55 -16.13
C LEU A 42 -4.63 19.11 -17.43
N GLU A 43 -4.45 18.25 -18.43
CA GLU A 43 -4.05 18.66 -19.78
C GLU A 43 -5.11 19.57 -20.42
N ILE A 44 -6.39 19.21 -20.31
CA ILE A 44 -7.51 20.02 -20.82
C ILE A 44 -7.53 21.41 -20.18
N ILE A 45 -7.33 21.51 -18.86
CA ILE A 45 -7.34 22.79 -18.13
C ILE A 45 -5.97 23.50 -18.12
N GLN A 46 -4.98 23.00 -18.87
CA GLN A 46 -3.60 23.52 -18.96
C GLN A 46 -2.94 23.74 -17.59
N LYS A 47 -3.11 22.77 -16.68
CA LYS A 47 -2.53 22.78 -15.33
C LYS A 47 -1.34 21.82 -15.24
N PRO A 48 -0.44 22.02 -14.25
CA PRO A 48 0.74 21.17 -14.13
C PRO A 48 0.35 19.70 -13.89
N PRO A 49 1.15 18.74 -14.40
CA PRO A 49 0.83 17.33 -14.35
C PRO A 49 1.03 16.78 -12.92
N LEU A 50 -0.06 16.62 -12.19
CA LEU A 50 -0.06 16.03 -10.84
C LEU A 50 -0.30 14.51 -10.84
N GLU A 51 -0.55 13.93 -12.02
CA GLU A 51 -0.73 12.49 -12.18
C GLU A 51 0.46 11.67 -11.64
N GLY A 52 1.67 12.21 -11.75
CA GLY A 52 2.88 11.56 -11.25
C GLY A 52 2.84 11.28 -9.75
N MET A 53 2.31 12.21 -8.96
CA MET A 53 2.16 12.03 -7.50
C MET A 53 1.22 10.89 -7.16
N VAL A 54 0.10 10.78 -7.88
CA VAL A 54 -0.89 9.72 -7.69
C VAL A 54 -0.31 8.36 -8.11
N ARG A 55 0.45 8.30 -9.22
CA ARG A 55 1.15 7.06 -9.63
C ARG A 55 2.16 6.61 -8.58
N ILE A 56 2.93 7.53 -8.01
CA ILE A 56 3.87 7.24 -6.92
C ILE A 56 3.12 6.74 -5.68
N ALA A 57 1.96 7.31 -5.36
CA ALA A 57 1.11 6.83 -4.27
C ALA A 57 0.66 5.37 -4.47
N GLY A 58 0.26 5.00 -5.70
CA GLY A 58 -0.08 3.62 -6.05
C GLY A 58 1.08 2.66 -5.85
N TRP A 59 2.28 3.01 -6.31
CA TRP A 59 3.48 2.20 -6.09
C TRP A 59 3.85 2.07 -4.61
N LEU A 60 3.76 3.16 -3.86
CA LEU A 60 4.02 3.14 -2.42
C LEU A 60 3.05 2.20 -1.71
N LEU A 61 1.75 2.21 -2.04
CA LEU A 61 0.81 1.26 -1.46
C LEU A 61 1.21 -0.20 -1.68
N ILE A 62 1.70 -0.54 -2.87
CA ILE A 62 2.13 -1.92 -3.15
C ILE A 62 3.39 -2.27 -2.37
N PHE A 63 4.45 -1.46 -2.54
CA PHE A 63 5.78 -1.81 -2.01
C PHE A 63 5.94 -1.57 -0.52
N THR A 64 5.25 -0.57 0.03
CA THR A 64 5.42 -0.18 1.43
C THR A 64 4.31 -0.70 2.32
N PHE A 65 3.09 -0.90 1.81
CA PHE A 65 2.00 -1.48 2.59
C PHE A 65 1.76 -2.96 2.27
N ALA A 66 1.40 -3.32 1.04
CA ALA A 66 0.92 -4.67 0.73
C ALA A 66 1.99 -5.75 0.96
N VAL A 67 3.22 -5.52 0.45
CA VAL A 67 4.32 -6.49 0.63
C VAL A 67 4.72 -6.63 2.11
N PRO A 68 5.01 -5.55 2.85
CA PRO A 68 5.44 -5.68 4.24
C PRO A 68 4.33 -6.20 5.17
N HIS A 69 3.07 -5.82 4.91
CA HIS A 69 1.93 -6.33 5.67
C HIS A 69 1.69 -7.82 5.42
N TYR A 70 1.78 -8.27 4.16
CA TYR A 70 1.67 -9.69 3.84
C TYR A 70 2.78 -10.50 4.52
N LEU A 71 4.04 -10.05 4.46
CA LEU A 71 5.17 -10.72 5.12
C LEU A 71 5.00 -10.79 6.64
N ALA A 72 4.53 -9.71 7.27
CA ALA A 72 4.29 -9.69 8.71
C ALA A 72 3.28 -10.75 9.15
N ASN A 73 2.25 -11.02 8.33
CA ASN A 73 1.20 -11.97 8.68
C ASN A 73 1.47 -13.41 8.19
N SER A 74 2.15 -13.59 7.06
CA SER A 74 2.46 -14.92 6.49
C SER A 74 3.71 -15.56 7.07
N VAL A 75 4.73 -14.76 7.42
CA VAL A 75 6.03 -15.26 7.86
C VAL A 75 6.28 -14.98 9.33
N PHE A 76 6.09 -13.75 9.81
CA PHE A 76 6.52 -13.41 11.18
C PHE A 76 5.50 -13.86 12.23
N LYS A 77 4.20 -13.63 11.98
CA LYS A 77 3.13 -13.97 12.93
C LYS A 77 3.09 -15.48 13.29
N PRO A 78 3.24 -16.43 12.36
CA PRO A 78 3.21 -17.86 12.70
C PRO A 78 4.42 -18.33 13.52
N ASN A 79 5.56 -17.62 13.45
CA ASN A 79 6.82 -18.01 14.08
C ASN A 79 7.10 -17.26 15.40
N LEU A 80 6.12 -16.50 15.93
CA LEU A 80 6.27 -15.71 17.16
C LEU A 80 6.58 -16.53 18.41
N THR A 81 6.18 -17.81 18.44
CA THR A 81 6.46 -18.73 19.55
C THR A 81 7.83 -19.38 19.48
N ALA A 82 8.50 -19.30 18.31
CA ALA A 82 9.80 -19.93 18.08
C ALA A 82 10.98 -19.03 18.50
N ASP A 83 10.85 -17.70 18.37
CA ASP A 83 11.88 -16.74 18.76
C ASP A 83 11.26 -15.36 19.06
N GLN A 84 11.68 -14.74 20.17
CA GLN A 84 11.31 -13.37 20.53
C GLN A 84 11.79 -12.33 19.51
N GLY A 85 12.86 -12.62 18.76
CA GLY A 85 13.35 -11.76 17.67
C GLY A 85 12.29 -11.46 16.61
N TRP A 86 11.38 -12.41 16.34
CA TRP A 86 10.29 -12.22 15.37
C TRP A 86 9.27 -11.15 15.77
N TRP A 87 9.15 -10.84 17.07
CA TRP A 87 8.28 -9.76 17.53
C TRP A 87 8.76 -8.39 17.05
N TYR A 88 10.07 -8.13 17.11
CA TYR A 88 10.63 -6.87 16.65
C TYR A 88 10.40 -6.69 15.14
N TRP A 89 10.68 -7.73 14.34
CA TRP A 89 10.45 -7.71 12.90
C TRP A 89 8.97 -7.53 12.54
N LEU A 90 8.06 -8.22 13.23
CA LEU A 90 6.63 -8.07 13.02
C LEU A 90 6.16 -6.63 13.23
N TRP A 91 6.58 -5.99 14.33
CA TRP A 91 6.20 -4.60 14.63
C TRP A 91 6.85 -3.59 13.69
N SER A 92 8.11 -3.81 13.31
CA SER A 92 8.80 -2.96 12.32
C SER A 92 8.07 -2.98 10.98
N PHE A 93 7.72 -4.17 10.46
CA PHE A 93 7.03 -4.31 9.18
C PHE A 93 5.60 -3.77 9.22
N ARG A 94 4.87 -3.95 10.34
CA ARG A 94 3.55 -3.33 10.52
C ARG A 94 3.60 -1.81 10.56
N THR A 95 4.56 -1.25 11.30
CA THR A 95 4.74 0.20 11.37
C THR A 95 5.10 0.78 10.01
N PHE A 96 6.03 0.14 9.31
CA PHE A 96 6.42 0.53 7.95
C PHE A 96 5.22 0.49 6.98
N SER A 97 4.39 -0.56 7.08
CA SER A 97 3.14 -0.66 6.32
C SER A 97 2.23 0.53 6.56
N PHE A 98 1.96 0.82 7.83
CA PHE A 98 1.04 1.89 8.20
C PHE A 98 1.54 3.27 7.76
N ILE A 99 2.83 3.55 7.94
CA ILE A 99 3.46 4.80 7.48
C ILE A 99 3.39 4.89 5.96
N GLY A 100 3.69 3.80 5.26
CA GLY A 100 3.60 3.71 3.80
C GLY A 100 2.22 4.06 3.26
N ALA A 101 1.17 3.49 3.86
CA ALA A 101 -0.21 3.81 3.52
C ALA A 101 -0.58 5.27 3.81
N LEU A 102 -0.10 5.83 4.93
CA LEU A 102 -0.34 7.23 5.27
C LEU A 102 0.31 8.17 4.25
N VAL A 103 1.57 7.93 3.88
CA VAL A 103 2.29 8.72 2.87
C VAL A 103 1.61 8.62 1.51
N ALA A 104 1.20 7.41 1.10
CA ALA A 104 0.45 7.22 -0.14
C ALA A 104 -0.89 7.96 -0.12
N GLY A 105 -1.61 7.93 1.01
CA GLY A 105 -2.85 8.68 1.20
C GLY A 105 -2.64 10.18 1.02
N ILE A 106 -1.60 10.75 1.64
CA ILE A 106 -1.26 12.18 1.48
C ILE A 106 -0.96 12.51 0.01
N LEU A 107 -0.16 11.69 -0.66
CA LEU A 107 0.21 11.89 -2.06
C LEU A 107 -0.98 11.76 -3.04
N ALA A 108 -2.01 10.99 -2.69
CA ALA A 108 -3.26 10.92 -3.46
C ALA A 108 -4.19 12.12 -3.18
N ILE A 109 -4.23 12.60 -1.93
CA ILE A 109 -5.11 13.71 -1.51
C ILE A 109 -4.63 15.06 -2.07
N VAL A 110 -3.33 15.32 -2.08
CA VAL A 110 -2.78 16.62 -2.53
C VAL A 110 -3.23 16.97 -3.96
N PRO A 111 -3.09 16.06 -4.95
CA PRO A 111 -3.59 16.31 -6.31
C PRO A 111 -5.10 16.52 -6.39
N ALA A 112 -5.89 15.77 -5.62
CA ALA A 112 -7.34 15.90 -5.59
C ALA A 112 -7.77 17.28 -5.07
N ILE A 113 -7.14 17.78 -4.00
CA ILE A 113 -7.40 19.11 -3.45
C ILE A 113 -6.98 20.20 -4.45
N GLN A 114 -5.82 20.05 -5.09
CA GLN A 114 -5.34 21.02 -6.07
C GLN A 114 -6.26 21.10 -7.29
N TYR A 115 -6.70 19.95 -7.81
CA TYR A 115 -7.70 19.89 -8.87
C TYR A 115 -8.98 20.61 -8.48
N TRP A 116 -9.56 20.28 -7.32
CA TRP A 116 -10.77 20.93 -6.81
C TRP A 116 -10.62 22.46 -6.71
N ARG A 117 -9.49 22.94 -6.17
CA ARG A 117 -9.20 24.38 -6.07
C ARG A 117 -9.08 25.09 -7.43
N TRP A 118 -8.71 24.37 -8.49
CA TRP A 118 -8.63 24.93 -9.84
C TRP A 118 -9.97 24.94 -10.56
N THR A 119 -10.84 23.97 -10.27
CA THR A 119 -12.16 23.84 -10.92
C THR A 119 -13.29 24.57 -10.19
N SER A 120 -13.11 24.91 -8.92
CA SER A 120 -14.13 25.59 -8.09
C SER A 120 -13.93 27.11 -8.00
N LYS A 121 -13.12 27.69 -8.88
CA LYS A 121 -13.01 29.13 -9.10
C LYS A 121 -13.72 29.49 -10.40
#